data_AF-A0A9P6CRF8-F1
#
_entry.id   AF-A0A9P6CRF8-F1
#
_cell.length_a   1.000
_cell.length_b   1.000
_cell.length_c   1.000
_cell.angle_alpha   90.00
_cell.angle_beta   90.00
_cell.angle_gamma   90.00
#
_symmetry.space_group_name_H-M   'P 1'
#
loop_
_entity.id
_entity.type
_entity.pdbx_description
1 polymer ?
#
loop_
_entity_poly.entity_id
_entity_poly.type
_entity_poly.pdbx_seq_one_letter_code
_entity_poly.pdbx_strand_id
1 'polypeptide(L)'
;VQTYSNIFTSPSSSESFVDEDENGSARKKQRLNLDSQKKATKCNVASIIGMEGRVTPRSIAYAAVLLAFNLTDASHWMEVYSHFDYRALYALIVDFFEAPSGRAAKKRSNDLLKWWSAYVI
;
A
#
# COMPACT_ATOMS: atom_id res chain seq x y z
N VAL A 1 -4.53 -11.08 -2.69
CA VAL A 1 -4.15 -9.70 -2.24
C VAL A 1 -2.83 -9.69 -1.45
N GLN A 2 -2.16 -10.83 -1.26
CA GLN A 2 -0.83 -10.91 -0.61
C GLN A 2 0.25 -10.09 -1.31
N THR A 3 0.19 -9.92 -2.64
CA THR A 3 1.19 -9.15 -3.42
C THR A 3 1.35 -7.72 -2.92
N TYR A 4 0.27 -7.02 -2.56
CA TYR A 4 0.36 -5.66 -2.04
C TYR A 4 1.10 -5.61 -0.70
N SER A 5 0.72 -6.48 0.24
CA SER A 5 1.39 -6.58 1.54
C SER A 5 2.87 -6.94 1.38
N ASN A 6 3.21 -7.84 0.44
CA ASN A 6 4.57 -8.27 0.16
C ASN A 6 5.45 -7.18 -0.49
N ILE A 7 4.87 -6.16 -1.14
CA ILE A 7 5.64 -5.01 -1.66
C ILE A 7 6.20 -4.17 -0.50
N PHE A 8 5.47 -4.08 0.62
CA PHE A 8 5.78 -3.14 1.70
C PHE A 8 6.20 -3.80 3.01
N THR A 9 5.96 -5.09 3.19
CA THR A 9 6.26 -5.85 4.40
C THR A 9 7.06 -7.10 4.06
N SER A 10 7.90 -7.56 4.99
CA SER A 10 8.62 -8.81 4.80
C SER A 10 7.66 -10.00 4.74
N PRO A 11 7.95 -11.07 3.97
CA PRO A 11 7.07 -12.24 3.84
C PRO A 11 6.65 -12.85 5.18
N SER A 12 7.56 -12.91 6.15
CA SER A 12 7.27 -13.42 7.50
C SER A 12 6.33 -12.52 8.31
N SER A 13 6.13 -11.26 7.91
CA SER A 13 5.18 -10.31 8.51
C SER A 13 3.84 -10.28 7.79
N SER A 14 3.76 -10.81 6.55
CA SER A 14 2.52 -10.93 5.79
C SER A 14 1.87 -12.32 5.89
N GLU A 15 2.59 -13.34 6.39
CA GLU A 15 2.07 -14.70 6.64
C GLU A 15 1.09 -14.81 7.82
N SER A 16 0.78 -13.73 8.54
CA SER A 16 -0.10 -13.79 9.73
C SER A 16 -1.61 -13.88 9.42
N PHE A 17 -2.01 -14.23 8.19
CA PHE A 17 -3.41 -14.35 7.81
C PHE A 17 -3.74 -15.79 7.45
N VAL A 18 -4.14 -16.54 8.46
CA VAL A 18 -4.84 -17.82 8.27
C VAL A 18 -6.27 -17.46 7.83
N ASP A 19 -6.63 -17.85 6.61
CA ASP A 19 -8.03 -17.90 6.19
C ASP A 19 -8.71 -19.00 7.01
N GLU A 20 -9.74 -18.67 7.79
CA GLU A 20 -10.73 -19.69 8.14
C GLU A 20 -12.08 -19.11 8.63
N ASP A 21 -13.08 -19.54 7.88
CA ASP A 21 -14.41 -20.03 8.22
C ASP A 21 -15.61 -19.11 8.53
N GLU A 22 -16.73 -19.58 7.98
CA GLU A 22 -18.07 -19.02 7.87
C GLU A 22 -18.79 -18.99 9.23
N ASN A 23 -18.27 -18.27 10.22
CA ASN A 23 -19.10 -17.91 11.38
C ASN A 23 -18.59 -16.67 12.11
N GLY A 24 -19.41 -15.62 12.13
CA GLY A 24 -19.05 -14.29 12.61
C GLY A 24 -18.56 -14.26 14.06
N SER A 25 -17.26 -14.04 14.26
CA SER A 25 -16.74 -13.45 15.49
C SER A 25 -15.53 -12.56 15.22
N ALA A 26 -15.40 -11.47 15.99
CA ALA A 26 -14.46 -10.37 15.73
C ALA A 26 -12.99 -10.81 15.83
N ARG A 27 -12.21 -10.55 14.75
CA ARG A 27 -10.77 -10.83 14.62
C ARG A 27 -9.94 -10.26 15.79
N LYS A 28 -9.32 -11.13 16.59
CA LYS A 28 -8.29 -10.77 17.58
C LYS A 28 -6.95 -10.57 16.88
N LYS A 29 -6.40 -9.35 16.93
CA LYS A 29 -5.03 -9.04 16.51
C LYS A 29 -4.04 -9.67 17.50
N GLN A 30 -3.31 -10.71 17.09
CA GLN A 30 -2.15 -11.17 17.86
C GLN A 30 -1.04 -10.12 17.74
N ARG A 31 -0.74 -9.44 18.86
CA ARG A 31 0.44 -8.56 18.98
C ARG A 31 1.67 -9.46 19.04
N LEU A 32 2.47 -9.47 17.99
CA LEU A 32 3.77 -10.14 18.01
C LEU A 32 4.89 -9.15 18.36
N ASN A 33 5.81 -9.63 19.20
CA ASN A 33 6.89 -8.90 19.88
C ASN A 33 7.76 -8.05 18.94
N LEU A 34 7.97 -6.78 19.34
CA LEU A 34 8.86 -5.82 18.66
C LEU A 34 10.36 -6.15 18.81
N ASP A 35 10.75 -7.03 19.74
CA ASP A 35 12.15 -7.15 20.18
C ASP A 35 13.09 -7.97 19.27
N SER A 36 12.61 -8.47 18.12
CA SER A 36 13.39 -9.36 17.25
C SER A 36 13.90 -8.69 15.96
N GLN A 37 13.56 -7.43 15.69
CA GLN A 37 14.03 -6.77 14.46
C GLN A 37 15.52 -6.42 14.54
N LYS A 38 16.34 -7.38 14.10
CA LYS A 38 17.73 -7.17 13.67
C LYS A 38 17.84 -5.86 12.91
N LYS A 39 18.82 -5.02 13.28
CA LYS A 39 19.14 -3.71 12.69
C LYS A 39 19.10 -3.77 11.16
N ALA A 40 17.94 -3.47 10.58
CA ALA A 40 17.81 -3.20 9.16
C ALA A 40 18.41 -1.80 8.94
N THR A 41 19.57 -1.74 8.30
CA THR A 41 20.31 -0.48 8.03
C THR A 41 19.61 0.39 6.98
N LYS A 42 18.51 -0.10 6.41
CA LYS A 42 17.63 0.61 5.48
C LYS A 42 16.21 0.51 6.03
N CYS A 43 15.53 1.64 6.20
CA CYS A 43 14.12 1.68 6.55
C CYS A 43 13.33 0.81 5.55
N ASN A 44 12.40 -0.02 6.04
CA ASN A 44 11.50 -0.76 5.16
C ASN A 44 10.68 0.24 4.31
N VAL A 45 10.30 -0.14 3.08
CA VAL A 45 9.52 0.70 2.15
C VAL A 45 8.23 1.19 2.82
N ALA A 46 7.57 0.33 3.63
CA ALA A 46 6.45 0.75 4.48
C ALA A 46 6.79 1.96 5.36
N SER A 47 7.95 1.97 6.03
CA SER A 47 8.37 3.11 6.85
C SER A 47 8.71 4.34 6.01
N ILE A 48 9.32 4.16 4.83
CA ILE A 48 9.66 5.25 3.90
C ILE A 48 8.40 5.99 3.42
N ILE A 49 7.31 5.27 3.17
CA ILE A 49 6.05 5.84 2.68
C ILE A 49 5.01 6.07 3.80
N GLY A 50 5.41 5.91 5.06
CA GLY A 50 4.56 6.19 6.23
C GLY A 50 3.41 5.20 6.47
N MET A 51 3.55 3.95 6.04
CA MET A 51 2.62 2.87 6.37
C MET A 51 2.82 2.39 7.80
N GLU A 52 2.20 3.06 8.77
CA GLU A 52 2.12 2.64 10.18
C GLU A 52 1.07 1.53 10.37
N GLY A 53 1.14 0.46 9.57
CA GLY A 53 0.18 -0.65 9.61
C GLY A 53 -1.21 -0.32 9.05
N ARG A 54 -1.29 0.68 8.17
CA ARG A 54 -2.51 1.07 7.42
C ARG A 54 -2.16 1.41 5.98
N VAL A 55 -3.13 1.27 5.08
CA VAL A 55 -2.98 1.69 3.68
C VAL A 55 -3.00 3.22 3.65
N THR A 56 -1.99 3.82 3.04
CA THR A 56 -1.92 5.26 2.81
C THR A 56 -2.17 5.56 1.33
N PRO A 57 -2.68 6.76 0.98
CA PRO A 57 -2.78 7.17 -0.42
C PRO A 57 -1.46 7.00 -1.19
N ARG A 58 -0.36 7.36 -0.52
CA ARG A 58 1.01 7.27 -1.05
C ARG A 58 1.45 5.83 -1.29
N SER A 59 1.03 4.88 -0.45
CA SER A 59 1.32 3.46 -0.69
C SER A 59 0.50 2.87 -1.83
N ILE A 60 -0.75 3.31 -2.03
CA ILE A 60 -1.54 2.96 -3.23
C ILE A 60 -0.87 3.53 -4.48
N ALA A 61 -0.49 4.81 -4.47
CA ALA A 61 0.17 5.46 -5.59
C ALA A 61 1.49 4.77 -5.95
N TYR A 62 2.30 4.40 -4.96
CA TYR A 62 3.53 3.65 -5.18
C TYR A 62 3.28 2.28 -5.83
N ALA A 63 2.32 1.51 -5.32
CA ALA A 63 1.98 0.20 -5.89
C ALA A 63 1.48 0.31 -7.34
N ALA A 64 0.67 1.34 -7.64
CA ALA A 64 0.18 1.60 -9.00
C ALA A 64 1.31 1.96 -9.97
N VAL A 65 2.24 2.82 -9.54
CA VAL A 65 3.43 3.18 -10.32
C VAL A 65 4.31 1.97 -10.58
N LEU A 66 4.55 1.15 -9.55
CA LEU A 66 5.35 -0.07 -9.67
C LEU A 66 4.70 -1.07 -10.64
N LEU A 67 3.38 -1.24 -10.56
CA LEU A 67 2.64 -2.09 -11.50
C LEU A 67 2.74 -1.57 -12.93
N ALA A 68 2.49 -0.27 -13.14
CA ALA A 68 2.56 0.34 -14.48
C ALA A 68 3.94 0.15 -15.11
N PHE A 69 5.00 0.39 -14.33
CA PHE A 69 6.38 0.20 -14.79
C PHE A 69 6.69 -1.27 -15.14
N ASN A 70 6.26 -2.23 -14.31
CA ASN A 70 6.48 -3.65 -14.56
C ASN A 70 5.73 -4.20 -15.80
N LEU A 71 4.76 -3.46 -16.33
CA LEU A 71 4.07 -3.82 -17.58
C LEU A 71 4.79 -3.27 -18.82
N THR A 72 5.85 -2.49 -18.64
CA THR A 72 6.65 -1.96 -19.73
C THR A 72 7.83 -2.88 -20.06
N ASP A 73 8.43 -2.65 -21.22
CA ASP A 73 9.68 -3.25 -21.67
C ASP A 73 10.94 -2.48 -21.22
N ALA A 74 10.77 -1.50 -20.31
CA ALA A 74 11.89 -0.70 -19.80
C ALA A 74 12.90 -1.58 -19.04
N SER A 75 14.18 -1.45 -19.39
CA SER A 75 15.27 -2.22 -18.78
C SER A 75 15.67 -1.74 -17.39
N HIS A 76 15.34 -0.50 -17.05
CA HIS A 76 15.66 0.13 -15.76
C HIS A 76 14.64 1.23 -15.44
N TRP A 77 14.58 1.58 -14.16
CA TRP A 77 13.66 2.60 -13.66
C TRP A 77 13.95 3.98 -14.27
N MET A 78 12.92 4.64 -14.78
CA MET A 78 12.97 6.02 -15.31
C MET A 78 11.69 6.78 -14.92
N GLU A 79 11.82 8.08 -14.64
CA GLU A 79 10.70 8.93 -14.22
C GLU A 79 9.67 9.14 -15.34
N VAL A 80 10.15 9.21 -16.59
CA VAL A 80 9.32 9.28 -17.78
C VAL A 80 9.76 8.17 -18.75
N TYR A 81 8.83 7.36 -19.21
CA TYR A 81 9.08 6.32 -20.21
C TYR A 81 7.98 6.28 -21.25
N SER A 82 8.33 6.25 -22.55
CA SER A 82 7.35 6.16 -23.64
C SER A 82 6.19 7.16 -23.51
N HIS A 83 6.52 8.44 -23.25
CA HIS A 83 5.56 9.52 -22.99
C HIS A 83 4.67 9.34 -21.75
N PHE A 84 4.92 8.34 -20.92
CA PHE A 84 4.25 8.12 -19.65
C PHE A 84 5.07 8.70 -18.51
N ASP A 85 4.50 9.66 -17.78
CA ASP A 85 5.11 10.28 -16.61
C ASP A 85 4.62 9.58 -15.33
N TYR A 86 5.49 8.77 -14.73
CA TYR A 86 5.17 8.02 -13.51
C TYR A 86 5.02 8.93 -12.30
N ARG A 87 5.68 10.07 -12.28
CA ARG A 87 5.52 11.07 -11.22
C ARG A 87 4.18 11.77 -11.33
N ALA A 88 3.73 12.08 -12.55
CA ALA A 88 2.39 12.60 -12.77
C ALA A 88 1.31 11.57 -12.37
N LEU A 89 1.50 10.28 -12.68
CA LEU A 89 0.60 9.23 -12.19
C LEU A 89 0.57 9.18 -10.66
N TYR A 90 1.74 9.22 -10.01
CA TYR A 90 1.84 9.22 -8.55
C TYR A 90 1.07 10.40 -7.95
N ALA A 91 1.35 11.61 -8.44
CA ALA A 91 0.70 12.85 -7.98
C ALA A 91 -0.82 12.79 -8.18
N LEU A 92 -1.29 12.34 -9.34
CA LEU A 92 -2.71 12.19 -9.65
C LEU A 92 -3.44 11.30 -8.62
N ILE A 93 -2.84 10.16 -8.27
CA ILE A 93 -3.43 9.24 -7.30
C ILE A 93 -3.42 9.88 -5.91
N VAL A 94 -2.32 10.51 -5.51
CA VAL A 94 -2.23 11.20 -4.22
C VAL A 94 -3.26 12.32 -4.13
N ASP A 95 -3.39 13.16 -5.14
CA ASP A 95 -4.34 14.28 -5.21
C ASP A 95 -5.79 13.80 -5.11
N PHE A 96 -6.11 12.66 -5.74
CA PHE A 96 -7.45 12.06 -5.63
C PHE A 96 -7.85 11.78 -4.17
N PHE A 97 -6.91 11.38 -3.32
CA PHE A 97 -7.17 11.08 -1.92
C PHE A 97 -6.97 12.28 -0.99
N GLU A 98 -5.90 13.06 -1.19
CA GLU A 98 -5.47 14.13 -0.29
C GLU A 98 -6.10 15.49 -0.62
N ALA A 99 -6.47 15.74 -1.88
CA ALA A 99 -7.06 17.00 -2.35
C ALA A 99 -8.44 16.83 -3.05
N PRO A 100 -9.42 16.13 -2.44
CA PRO A 100 -10.72 15.89 -3.08
C PRO A 100 -11.55 17.19 -3.23
N SER A 101 -12.10 17.40 -4.42
CA SER A 101 -12.97 18.54 -4.73
C SER A 101 -14.37 18.38 -4.14
N GLY A 102 -14.53 18.84 -2.90
CA GLY A 102 -15.81 18.94 -2.21
C GLY A 102 -16.14 17.76 -1.27
N ARG A 103 -17.24 17.91 -0.52
CA ARG A 103 -17.60 16.99 0.57
C ARG A 103 -17.92 15.57 0.09
N ALA A 104 -18.58 15.43 -1.06
CA ALA A 104 -18.92 14.13 -1.63
C ALA A 104 -17.68 13.36 -2.09
N ALA A 105 -16.76 14.04 -2.78
CA ALA A 105 -15.47 13.46 -3.20
C ALA A 105 -14.64 13.03 -1.99
N LYS A 106 -14.57 13.87 -0.94
CA LYS A 106 -13.87 13.55 0.30
C LYS A 106 -14.45 12.34 1.03
N LYS A 107 -15.78 12.19 1.03
CA LYS A 107 -16.44 11.01 1.60
C LYS A 107 -16.03 9.75 0.81
N ARG A 108 -16.12 9.83 -0.52
CA ARG A 108 -15.77 8.71 -1.42
C ARG A 108 -14.31 8.27 -1.27
N SER A 109 -13.36 9.22 -1.23
CA SER A 109 -11.94 8.90 -1.08
C SER A 109 -11.64 8.25 0.28
N ASN A 110 -12.26 8.73 1.36
CA ASN A 110 -12.12 8.15 2.69
C ASN A 110 -12.75 6.76 2.80
N ASP A 111 -13.94 6.55 2.24
CA ASP A 111 -14.62 5.25 2.26
C ASP A 111 -13.82 4.21 1.46
N LEU A 112 -13.22 4.63 0.34
CA LEU A 112 -12.30 3.79 -0.43
C LEU A 112 -11.06 3.43 0.39
N LEU A 113 -10.40 4.40 1.04
CA LEU A 113 -9.21 4.13 1.85
C LEU A 113 -9.49 3.17 3.02
N LYS A 114 -10.68 3.29 3.64
CA LYS A 114 -11.14 2.36 4.68
C LYS A 114 -11.33 0.96 4.13
N TRP A 115 -11.95 0.82 2.96
CA TRP A 115 -12.12 -0.47 2.31
C TRP A 115 -10.77 -1.12 2.01
N TRP A 116 -9.82 -0.38 1.44
CA TRP A 116 -8.45 -0.87 1.20
C TRP A 116 -7.80 -1.36 2.50
N SER A 117 -7.90 -0.60 3.58
CA SER A 117 -7.32 -0.99 4.87
C SER A 117 -8.00 -2.20 5.52
N ALA A 118 -9.22 -2.57 5.11
CA ALA A 118 -9.97 -3.70 5.67
C ALA A 118 -9.77 -5.01 4.90
N TYR A 119 -9.49 -4.93 3.60
CA TYR A 119 -9.44 -6.09 2.71
C TYR A 119 -8.07 -6.32 2.05
N VAL A 120 -7.15 -5.35 2.10
CA VAL A 120 -5.84 -5.42 1.42
C VAL A 120 -4.66 -5.57 2.38
N ILE A 121 -4.77 -5.05 3.60
CA ILE A 121 -3.88 -5.35 4.74
C ILE A 121 -4.59 -6.36 5.63
#